data_AF-A0AA41R4G9-F1
#
_entry.id   AF-A0AA41R4G9-F1
#
_cell.length_a   1.000
_cell.length_b   1.000
_cell.length_c   1.000
_cell.angle_alpha   90.00
_cell.angle_beta   90.00
_cell.angle_gamma   90.00
#
_symmetry.space_group_name_H-M   'P 1'
#
loop_
_entity.id
_entity.type
_entity.pdbx_description
1 polymer ?
#
loop_
_entity_poly.entity_id
_entity_poly.type
_entity_poly.pdbx_seq_one_letter_code
_entity_poly.pdbx_strand_id
1 'polypeptide(L)'
;MPATERLETIELLLLDVDGVLTAGEIIYGDSGEQFKIFNVKDGVGIRMLKAAGIQVGIVTGRSGEALRHRCRNLGIDLVFDGVRDKARLLDPITTRTGIAPRRMAFVGDDLPDLSIMTKVGLAVAVADAHEAVRAAAHMTTRAGGGRGAVREVCDALLKARGRWEEMVQTLFHG
;
A
#
# COMPACT_ATOMS: atom_id res chain seq x y z
N MET A 1 16.61 4.00 -13.49
CA MET A 1 16.85 4.20 -12.05
C MET A 1 16.75 2.85 -11.35
N PRO A 2 17.80 2.43 -10.62
CA PRO A 2 17.77 1.28 -9.71
C PRO A 2 16.63 1.38 -8.70
N ALA A 3 16.16 0.24 -8.17
CA ALA A 3 15.07 0.20 -7.19
C ALA A 3 15.38 1.02 -5.91
N THR A 4 16.64 1.03 -5.47
CA THR A 4 17.09 1.79 -4.29
C THR A 4 16.89 3.30 -4.43
N GLU A 5 17.28 3.88 -5.57
CA GLU A 5 17.07 5.32 -5.84
C GLU A 5 15.59 5.69 -5.87
N ARG A 6 14.73 4.78 -6.34
CA ARG A 6 13.27 5.01 -6.34
C ARG A 6 12.74 5.10 -4.92
N LEU A 7 13.11 4.16 -4.05
CA LEU A 7 12.65 4.07 -2.65
C LEU A 7 12.89 5.37 -1.87
N GLU A 8 14.06 5.99 -2.02
CA GLU A 8 14.45 7.21 -1.30
C GLU A 8 13.51 8.40 -1.56
N THR A 9 12.94 8.47 -2.77
CA THR A 9 12.14 9.62 -3.23
C THR A 9 10.66 9.57 -2.84
N ILE A 10 10.16 8.43 -2.33
CA ILE A 10 8.73 8.15 -2.13
C ILE A 10 8.12 8.85 -0.92
N GLU A 11 7.27 9.85 -1.11
CA GLU A 11 6.59 10.55 -0.01
C GLU A 11 5.20 10.00 0.32
N LEU A 12 4.61 9.20 -0.58
CA LEU A 12 3.29 8.62 -0.42
C LEU A 12 3.29 7.16 -0.86
N LEU A 13 2.86 6.27 0.04
CA LEU A 13 2.59 4.86 -0.25
C LEU A 13 1.09 4.66 -0.48
N LEU A 14 0.72 4.30 -1.72
CA LEU A 14 -0.62 3.90 -2.10
C LEU A 14 -0.71 2.37 -2.08
N LEU A 15 -1.81 1.85 -1.54
CA LEU A 15 -2.03 0.42 -1.38
C LEU A 15 -3.35 0.03 -2.02
N ASP A 16 -3.34 -1.03 -2.83
CA ASP A 16 -4.56 -1.83 -2.98
C ASP A 16 -4.89 -2.56 -1.66
N VAL A 17 -6.09 -3.15 -1.61
CA VAL A 17 -6.61 -3.86 -0.45
C VAL A 17 -6.61 -5.36 -0.68
N ASP A 18 -7.28 -5.84 -1.71
CA ASP A 18 -7.63 -7.25 -1.85
C ASP A 18 -6.55 -7.98 -2.63
N GLY A 19 -5.79 -8.83 -1.94
CA GLY A 19 -4.57 -9.44 -2.49
C GLY A 19 -3.30 -8.66 -2.14
N VAL A 20 -3.42 -7.49 -1.49
CA VAL A 20 -2.29 -6.72 -0.96
C VAL A 20 -2.31 -6.65 0.57
N LEU A 21 -3.32 -5.98 1.14
CA LEU A 21 -3.54 -5.91 2.59
C LEU A 21 -4.26 -7.15 3.14
N THR A 22 -4.89 -7.91 2.26
CA THR A 22 -5.51 -9.23 2.51
C THR A 22 -4.85 -10.27 1.59
N ALA A 23 -5.10 -11.56 1.82
CA ALA A 23 -4.64 -12.62 0.92
C ALA A 23 -5.60 -12.86 -0.27
N GLY A 24 -6.45 -11.88 -0.59
CA GLY A 24 -7.36 -11.90 -1.73
C GLY A 24 -8.70 -12.59 -1.47
N GLU A 25 -8.90 -13.20 -0.30
CA GLU A 25 -10.16 -13.86 0.02
C GLU A 25 -11.27 -12.86 0.39
N ILE A 26 -12.49 -13.15 -0.07
CA ILE A 26 -13.72 -12.49 0.39
C ILE A 26 -14.60 -13.54 1.07
N ILE A 27 -14.85 -13.35 2.36
CA ILE A 27 -15.72 -14.24 3.14
C ILE A 27 -17.12 -13.63 3.16
N TYR A 28 -18.11 -14.41 2.74
CA TYR A 28 -19.52 -14.05 2.78
C TYR A 28 -20.23 -14.77 3.93
N GLY A 29 -21.00 -14.03 4.72
CA GLY A 29 -21.97 -14.59 5.67
C GLY A 29 -23.31 -14.89 4.98
N ASP A 30 -24.15 -15.71 5.61
CA ASP A 30 -25.47 -16.10 5.08
C ASP A 30 -26.41 -14.90 4.86
N SER A 31 -26.20 -13.78 5.57
CA SER A 31 -26.99 -12.54 5.39
C SER A 31 -26.31 -11.52 4.46
N GLY A 32 -25.21 -11.92 3.80
CA GLY A 32 -24.49 -11.09 2.83
C GLY A 32 -23.39 -10.19 3.42
N GLU A 33 -23.07 -10.34 4.71
CA GLU A 33 -21.93 -9.66 5.32
C GLU A 33 -20.62 -10.04 4.63
N GLN A 34 -19.70 -9.08 4.50
CA GLN A 34 -18.37 -9.31 3.95
C GLN A 34 -17.32 -9.09 5.03
N PHE A 35 -16.47 -10.10 5.22
CA PHE A 35 -15.35 -10.03 6.14
C PHE A 35 -14.03 -9.93 5.37
N LYS A 36 -13.08 -9.19 5.95
CA LYS A 36 -11.70 -9.04 5.43
C LYS A 36 -10.71 -9.38 6.54
N ILE A 37 -9.70 -10.17 6.21
CA ILE A 37 -8.62 -10.55 7.13
C ILE A 37 -7.40 -9.69 6.80
N PHE A 38 -6.94 -8.92 7.79
CA PHE A 38 -5.77 -8.04 7.66
C PHE A 38 -4.60 -8.55 8.51
N ASN A 39 -3.37 -8.22 8.09
CA ASN A 39 -2.18 -8.58 8.85
C ASN A 39 -1.83 -7.53 9.92
N VAL A 40 -1.50 -7.98 11.13
CA VAL A 40 -1.04 -7.10 12.21
C VAL A 40 0.34 -6.50 11.93
N LYS A 41 1.24 -7.24 11.27
CA LYS A 41 2.60 -6.78 10.95
C LYS A 41 2.55 -5.64 9.93
N ASP A 42 1.66 -5.72 8.95
CA ASP A 42 1.42 -4.63 7.99
C ASP A 42 0.95 -3.36 8.72
N GLY A 43 0.08 -3.51 9.72
CA GLY A 43 -0.36 -2.40 10.56
C GLY A 43 0.79 -1.70 11.31
N VAL A 44 1.76 -2.46 11.83
CA VAL A 44 2.98 -1.89 12.45
C VAL A 44 3.78 -1.10 11.42
N GLY A 45 4.05 -1.69 10.25
CA GLY A 45 4.80 -1.04 9.18
C GLY A 45 4.17 0.29 8.74
N ILE A 46 2.84 0.29 8.53
CA ILE A 46 2.08 1.48 8.16
C ILE A 46 2.22 2.58 9.21
N ARG A 47 2.10 2.25 10.51
CA ARG A 47 2.23 3.23 11.59
C ARG A 47 3.64 3.83 11.64
N MET A 48 4.68 3.00 11.53
CA MET A 48 6.07 3.45 11.48
C MET A 48 6.31 4.37 10.28
N LEU A 49 5.78 4.01 9.10
CA LEU A 49 5.93 4.79 7.88
C LEU A 49 5.32 6.20 8.03
N LYS A 50 4.12 6.27 8.62
CA LYS A 50 3.44 7.54 8.92
C LYS A 50 4.20 8.38 9.94
N ALA A 51 4.72 7.77 11.01
CA ALA A 51 5.56 8.44 12.00
C ALA A 51 6.84 9.02 11.37
N ALA A 52 7.38 8.37 10.33
CA ALA A 52 8.52 8.87 9.56
C ALA A 52 8.14 9.98 8.55
N GLY A 53 6.90 10.47 8.55
CA GLY A 53 6.42 11.56 7.68
C GLY A 53 6.01 11.13 6.27
N ILE A 54 5.91 9.82 6.01
CA ILE A 54 5.46 9.30 4.72
C ILE A 54 3.96 9.07 4.78
N GLN A 55 3.23 9.68 3.87
CA GLN A 55 1.78 9.50 3.81
C GLN A 55 1.43 8.08 3.33
N VAL A 56 0.28 7.58 3.77
CA VAL A 56 -0.26 6.29 3.33
C VAL A 56 -1.69 6.49 2.85
N GLY A 57 -2.04 5.90 1.71
CA GLY A 57 -3.38 5.93 1.15
C GLY A 57 -3.85 4.59 0.60
N ILE A 58 -5.17 4.43 0.52
CA ILE A 58 -5.85 3.25 -0.02
C ILE A 58 -6.48 3.60 -1.37
N VAL A 59 -6.29 2.72 -2.35
CA VAL A 59 -6.91 2.80 -3.67
C VAL A 59 -7.46 1.44 -4.05
N THR A 60 -8.78 1.30 -4.04
CA THR A 60 -9.44 0.01 -4.26
C THR A 60 -10.71 0.12 -5.12
N GLY A 61 -11.00 -0.93 -5.87
CA GLY A 61 -12.25 -1.06 -6.62
C GLY A 61 -13.45 -1.41 -5.73
N ARG A 62 -13.24 -1.84 -4.48
CA ARG A 62 -14.30 -2.30 -3.58
C ARG A 62 -14.46 -1.35 -2.40
N SER A 63 -15.71 -1.05 -2.04
CA SER A 63 -16.05 -0.32 -0.82
C SER A 63 -16.56 -1.28 0.25
N GLY A 64 -16.47 -0.88 1.53
CA GLY A 64 -17.04 -1.66 2.63
C GLY A 64 -16.59 -1.21 4.02
N GLU A 65 -17.45 -1.44 5.01
CA GLU A 65 -17.20 -0.97 6.38
C GLU A 65 -16.02 -1.66 7.07
N ALA A 66 -15.70 -2.91 6.72
CA ALA A 66 -14.51 -3.60 7.24
C ALA A 66 -13.22 -2.84 6.88
N LEU A 67 -13.13 -2.34 5.63
CA LEU A 67 -12.02 -1.52 5.19
C LEU A 67 -12.00 -0.17 5.93
N ARG A 68 -13.15 0.51 6.02
CA ARG A 68 -13.23 1.81 6.72
C ARG A 68 -12.79 1.71 8.18
N HIS A 69 -13.21 0.66 8.89
CA HIS A 69 -12.74 0.39 10.26
C HIS A 69 -11.22 0.22 10.33
N ARG A 70 -10.65 -0.56 9.40
CA ARG A 70 -9.21 -0.78 9.36
C ARG A 70 -8.45 0.52 9.08
N CYS A 71 -8.91 1.34 8.14
CA CYS A 71 -8.32 2.65 7.84
C CYS A 71 -8.35 3.56 9.06
N ARG A 72 -9.50 3.69 9.75
CA ARG A 72 -9.60 4.47 11.00
C ARG A 72 -8.63 3.98 12.07
N ASN A 73 -8.52 2.66 12.28
CA ASN A 73 -7.60 2.07 13.26
C ASN A 73 -6.12 2.35 12.98
N LEU A 74 -5.76 2.57 11.71
CA LEU A 74 -4.40 2.91 11.27
C LEU A 74 -4.22 4.44 11.03
N GLY A 75 -5.29 5.22 11.21
CA GLY A 75 -5.33 6.66 10.91
C GLY A 75 -5.08 6.98 9.43
N ILE A 76 -5.53 6.14 8.51
CA ILE A 76 -5.41 6.38 7.07
C ILE A 76 -6.62 7.19 6.59
N ASP A 77 -6.40 8.47 6.27
CA ASP A 77 -7.46 9.40 5.86
C ASP A 77 -7.58 9.54 4.33
N LEU A 78 -6.56 9.08 3.59
CA LEU A 78 -6.54 9.03 2.14
C LEU A 78 -7.15 7.69 1.69
N VAL A 79 -8.48 7.63 1.56
CA VAL A 79 -9.18 6.43 1.11
C VAL A 79 -9.97 6.75 -0.15
N PHE A 80 -9.66 6.03 -1.23
CA PHE A 80 -10.34 6.12 -2.52
C PHE A 80 -10.89 4.73 -2.86
N ASP A 81 -12.18 4.51 -2.61
CA ASP A 81 -12.86 3.24 -2.83
C ASP A 81 -13.89 3.31 -3.97
N GLY A 82 -14.28 2.14 -4.50
CA GLY A 82 -15.23 2.05 -5.62
C GLY A 82 -14.66 2.50 -6.96
N VAL A 83 -13.33 2.52 -7.13
CA VAL A 83 -12.67 3.06 -8.32
C VAL A 83 -12.15 1.95 -9.22
N ARG A 84 -12.65 1.90 -10.47
CA ARG A 84 -12.21 0.93 -11.49
C ARG A 84 -10.92 1.35 -12.18
N ASP A 85 -10.85 2.59 -12.65
CA ASP A 85 -9.65 3.16 -13.29
C ASP A 85 -8.81 3.90 -12.24
N LYS A 86 -7.90 3.16 -11.60
CA LYS A 86 -7.06 3.68 -10.51
C LYS A 86 -6.15 4.81 -10.96
N ALA A 87 -5.74 4.82 -12.23
CA ALA A 87 -4.88 5.85 -12.78
C ALA A 87 -5.49 7.26 -12.73
N ARG A 88 -6.83 7.36 -12.83
CA ARG A 88 -7.56 8.64 -12.75
C ARG A 88 -7.46 9.30 -11.38
N LEU A 89 -7.06 8.56 -10.35
CA LEU A 89 -6.91 9.10 -9.00
C LEU A 89 -5.60 9.86 -8.80
N LEU A 90 -4.63 9.73 -9.70
CA LEU A 90 -3.35 10.40 -9.54
C LEU A 90 -3.48 11.93 -9.48
N ASP A 91 -4.33 12.52 -10.33
CA ASP A 91 -4.55 13.97 -10.30
C ASP A 91 -5.26 14.40 -9.00
N PRO A 92 -6.41 13.83 -8.59
CA PRO A 92 -7.01 14.10 -7.28
C PRO A 92 -6.08 13.90 -6.09
N ILE A 93 -5.28 12.83 -6.08
CA ILE A 93 -4.30 12.55 -5.03
C ILE A 93 -3.23 13.65 -5.00
N THR A 94 -2.71 14.03 -6.16
CA THR A 94 -1.71 15.11 -6.29
C THR A 94 -2.29 16.43 -5.80
N THR A 95 -3.52 16.78 -6.17
CA THR A 95 -4.19 18.00 -5.69
C THR A 95 -4.38 17.98 -4.18
N ARG A 96 -4.77 16.84 -3.60
CA ARG A 96 -5.03 16.73 -2.15
C ARG A 96 -3.77 16.70 -1.30
N THR A 97 -2.68 16.13 -1.81
CA THR A 97 -1.46 15.86 -1.02
C THR A 97 -0.28 16.77 -1.37
N GLY A 98 -0.30 17.41 -2.54
CA GLY A 98 0.84 18.14 -3.11
C GLY A 98 1.97 17.22 -3.63
N ILE A 99 1.80 15.90 -3.56
CA ILE A 99 2.83 14.92 -3.92
C ILE A 99 2.64 14.55 -5.40
N ALA A 100 3.70 14.65 -6.20
CA ALA A 100 3.64 14.27 -7.61
C ALA A 100 3.71 12.74 -7.79
N PRO A 101 3.12 12.15 -8.86
CA PRO A 101 3.11 10.69 -9.07
C PRO A 101 4.49 10.02 -9.03
N ARG A 102 5.54 10.70 -9.52
CA ARG A 102 6.93 10.21 -9.47
C ARG A 102 7.49 10.04 -8.05
N ARG A 103 6.85 10.62 -7.03
CA ARG A 103 7.18 10.49 -5.60
C ARG A 103 6.16 9.62 -4.86
N MET A 104 5.32 8.89 -5.58
CA MET A 104 4.38 7.92 -5.04
C MET A 104 4.88 6.50 -5.30
N ALA A 105 4.63 5.61 -4.35
CA ALA A 105 4.71 4.17 -4.54
C ALA A 105 3.29 3.60 -4.61
N PHE A 106 3.11 2.53 -5.40
CA PHE A 106 1.87 1.77 -5.44
C PHE A 106 2.17 0.29 -5.25
N VAL A 107 1.45 -0.38 -4.35
CA VAL A 107 1.50 -1.83 -4.15
C VAL A 107 0.22 -2.45 -4.68
N GLY A 108 0.36 -3.37 -5.64
CA GLY A 108 -0.75 -4.06 -6.31
C GLY A 108 -0.52 -5.57 -6.45
N ASP A 109 -1.58 -6.27 -6.84
CA ASP A 109 -1.58 -7.72 -7.03
C ASP A 109 -2.20 -8.17 -8.36
N ASP A 110 -3.16 -7.44 -8.93
CA ASP A 110 -3.90 -7.89 -10.11
C ASP A 110 -4.02 -6.84 -11.25
N LEU A 111 -4.54 -7.25 -12.40
CA LEU A 111 -4.58 -6.47 -13.65
C LEU A 111 -5.14 -5.03 -13.50
N PRO A 112 -6.17 -4.74 -12.67
CA PRO A 112 -6.64 -3.36 -12.48
C PRO A 112 -5.56 -2.39 -11.99
N ASP A 113 -4.54 -2.90 -11.29
CA ASP A 113 -3.44 -2.11 -10.72
C ASP A 113 -2.43 -1.62 -11.76
N LEU A 114 -2.33 -2.32 -12.90
CA LEU A 114 -1.41 -1.94 -13.99
C LEU A 114 -1.61 -0.48 -14.45
N SER A 115 -2.86 -0.01 -14.40
CA SER A 115 -3.24 1.34 -14.79
C SER A 115 -2.51 2.43 -14.00
N ILE A 116 -2.34 2.23 -12.68
CA ILE A 116 -1.66 3.19 -11.80
C ILE A 116 -0.17 2.87 -11.64
N MET A 117 0.21 1.59 -11.63
CA MET A 117 1.60 1.15 -11.49
C MET A 117 2.52 1.73 -12.57
N THR A 118 2.04 1.83 -13.80
CA THR A 118 2.82 2.38 -14.93
C THR A 118 3.10 3.89 -14.83
N LYS A 119 2.45 4.60 -13.89
CA LYS A 119 2.50 6.07 -13.78
C LYS A 119 3.14 6.58 -12.49
N VAL A 120 3.40 5.71 -11.52
CA VAL A 120 4.00 6.07 -10.23
C VAL A 120 5.52 5.92 -10.23
N GLY A 121 6.19 6.59 -9.29
CA GLY A 121 7.65 6.51 -9.12
C GLY A 121 8.17 5.13 -8.74
N LEU A 122 7.36 4.37 -7.98
CA LEU A 122 7.69 3.01 -7.56
C LEU A 122 6.46 2.10 -7.59
N ALA A 123 6.30 1.36 -8.68
CA ALA A 123 5.41 0.19 -8.75
C ALA A 123 6.00 -1.02 -7.99
N VAL A 124 5.20 -1.61 -7.12
CA VAL A 124 5.53 -2.81 -6.34
C VAL A 124 4.45 -3.87 -6.56
N ALA A 125 4.87 -5.10 -6.83
CA ALA A 125 3.98 -6.27 -6.84
C ALA A 125 4.17 -7.09 -5.56
N VAL A 126 3.10 -7.66 -5.03
CA VAL A 126 3.23 -8.70 -4.00
C VAL A 126 3.73 -10.02 -4.61
N ALA A 127 4.28 -10.92 -3.79
CA ALA A 127 4.92 -12.15 -4.29
C ALA A 127 3.98 -13.06 -5.10
N ASP A 128 2.72 -13.13 -4.69
CA ASP A 128 1.63 -13.92 -5.27
C ASP A 128 0.78 -13.13 -6.27
N ALA A 129 1.18 -11.90 -6.63
CA ALA A 129 0.53 -11.09 -7.64
C ALA A 129 0.47 -11.80 -9.00
N HIS A 130 -0.52 -11.47 -9.83
CA HIS A 130 -0.62 -11.94 -11.21
C HIS A 130 0.70 -11.71 -11.98
N GLU A 131 1.06 -12.62 -12.88
CA GLU A 131 2.37 -12.59 -13.56
C GLU A 131 2.64 -11.28 -14.29
N ALA A 132 1.62 -10.72 -14.96
CA ALA A 132 1.69 -9.44 -15.65
C ALA A 132 1.99 -8.27 -14.71
N VAL A 133 1.50 -8.33 -13.46
CA VAL A 133 1.72 -7.31 -12.43
C VAL A 133 3.15 -7.38 -11.92
N ARG A 134 3.66 -8.59 -11.66
CA ARG A 134 5.07 -8.79 -11.30
C ARG A 134 6.01 -8.32 -12.42
N ALA A 135 5.68 -8.61 -13.67
CA ALA A 135 6.46 -8.18 -14.83
C ALA A 135 6.50 -6.64 -15.00
N ALA A 136 5.45 -5.94 -14.58
CA ALA A 136 5.37 -4.48 -14.63
C ALA A 136 5.98 -3.78 -13.39
N ALA A 137 6.29 -4.52 -12.33
CA ALA A 137 6.77 -3.95 -11.08
C ALA A 137 8.27 -3.64 -11.11
N HIS A 138 8.68 -2.59 -10.40
CA HIS A 138 10.09 -2.29 -10.17
C HIS A 138 10.67 -3.08 -8.99
N MET A 139 9.80 -3.54 -8.08
CA MET A 139 10.14 -4.34 -6.92
C MET A 139 9.04 -5.37 -6.73
N THR A 140 9.41 -6.60 -6.39
CA THR A 140 8.47 -7.64 -5.96
C THR A 140 8.79 -8.01 -4.52
N THR A 141 7.78 -8.09 -3.65
CA THR A 141 7.98 -8.55 -2.27
C THR A 141 8.27 -10.05 -2.23
N ARG A 142 8.81 -10.54 -1.11
CA ARG A 142 8.95 -11.98 -0.85
C ARG A 142 7.69 -12.55 -0.20
N ALA A 143 7.02 -11.76 0.64
CA ALA A 143 5.74 -12.15 1.22
C ALA A 143 4.58 -11.91 0.24
N GLY A 144 3.56 -12.76 0.30
CA GLY A 144 2.30 -12.55 -0.43
C GLY A 144 1.34 -11.59 0.28
N GLY A 145 0.25 -11.27 -0.40
CA GLY A 145 -0.85 -10.44 0.09
C GLY A 145 -1.35 -10.86 1.47
N GLY A 146 -1.54 -9.91 2.39
CA GLY A 146 -2.02 -10.19 3.75
C GLY A 146 -1.06 -11.05 4.61
N ARG A 147 0.15 -11.36 4.12
CA ARG A 147 1.18 -12.15 4.82
C ARG A 147 2.40 -11.32 5.23
N GLY A 148 2.29 -9.99 5.24
CA GLY A 148 3.40 -9.10 5.58
C GLY A 148 4.06 -8.42 4.38
N ALA A 149 3.47 -8.49 3.19
CA ALA A 149 4.02 -7.85 2.00
C ALA A 149 4.11 -6.32 2.18
N VAL A 150 3.06 -5.68 2.70
CA VAL A 150 3.06 -4.24 2.95
C VAL A 150 4.11 -3.88 4.01
N ARG A 151 4.27 -4.71 5.05
CA ARG A 151 5.34 -4.56 6.04
C ARG A 151 6.73 -4.57 5.38
N GLU A 152 6.98 -5.47 4.43
CA GLU A 152 8.25 -5.53 3.71
C GLU A 152 8.51 -4.24 2.91
N VAL A 153 7.48 -3.69 2.27
CA VAL A 153 7.56 -2.40 1.57
C VAL A 153 7.85 -1.25 2.53
N CYS A 154 7.16 -1.21 3.68
CA CYS A 154 7.40 -0.19 4.69
C CYS A 154 8.85 -0.25 5.21
N ASP A 155 9.37 -1.44 5.51
CA ASP A 155 10.74 -1.63 5.97
C ASP A 155 11.75 -1.18 4.91
N ALA A 156 11.52 -1.51 3.63
CA ALA A 156 12.37 -1.08 2.53
C ALA A 156 12.44 0.45 2.39
N LEU A 157 11.29 1.13 2.48
CA LEU A 157 11.19 2.58 2.41
C LEU A 157 11.91 3.27 3.59
N LEU A 158 11.73 2.75 4.81
CA LEU A 158 12.39 3.31 6.00
C LEU A 158 13.91 3.11 5.95
N LYS A 159 14.37 1.93 5.53
CA LYS A 159 15.80 1.61 5.41
C LYS A 159 16.48 2.46 4.34
N ALA A 160 15.85 2.61 3.17
CA ALA A 160 16.37 3.46 2.10
C ALA A 160 16.58 4.92 2.57
N ARG A 161 15.78 5.38 3.54
CA ARG A 161 15.88 6.74 4.10
C ARG A 161 16.76 6.86 5.36
N GLY A 162 17.37 5.77 5.81
CA GLY A 162 18.11 5.75 7.08
C GLY A 162 17.24 6.10 8.30
N ARG A 163 15.92 5.88 8.23
CA ARG A 163 14.97 6.14 9.33
C ARG A 163 14.60 4.86 10.11
N TRP A 164 15.17 3.72 9.73
CA TRP A 164 14.80 2.42 10.29
C TRP A 164 15.06 2.33 11.80
N GLU A 165 16.30 2.58 12.21
CA GLU A 165 16.74 2.47 13.60
C GLU A 165 15.96 3.44 14.50
N GLU A 166 15.79 4.69 14.05
CA GLU A 166 14.98 5.69 14.73
C GLU A 166 13.55 5.20 14.95
N MET A 167 12.87 4.73 13.89
CA MET A 167 11.48 4.28 14.00
C MET A 167 11.34 3.05 14.90
N VAL A 168 12.29 2.11 14.87
CA VAL A 168 12.29 0.96 15.78
C VAL A 168 12.36 1.41 17.24
N GLN A 169 13.20 2.41 17.56
CA GLN A 169 13.29 2.93 18.93
C GLN A 169 11.99 3.55 19.41
N THR A 170 11.25 4.25 18.55
CA THR A 170 9.96 4.87 18.94
C THR A 170 8.92 3.85 19.40
N LEU A 171 9.00 2.59 18.98
CA LEU A 171 8.08 1.53 19.39
C LEU A 171 8.18 1.14 20.87
N PHE A 172 9.32 1.42 21.51
CA PHE A 172 9.59 1.06 22.90
C PHE A 172 9.50 2.24 23.86
N HIS A 173 9.30 3.45 23.34
CA HIS A 173 9.33 4.71 24.09
C HIS A 173 8.03 5.51 23.95
N GLY A 174 6.94 4.84 23.56
CA GLY A 174 5.59 5.42 23.43
C GLY A 174 4.66 5.03 24.57
#